data_AF-A0AAV5XS83-F1
#
_entry.id   AF-A0AAV5XS83-F1
#
_cell.length_a   1.000
_cell.length_b   1.000
_cell.length_c   1.000
_cell.angle_alpha   90.00
_cell.angle_beta   90.00
_cell.angle_gamma   90.00
#
_symmetry.space_group_name_H-M   'P 1'
#
loop_
_entity.id
_entity.type
_entity.pdbx_description
1 polymer ?
#
loop_
_entity_poly.entity_id
_entity_poly.type
_entity_poly.pdbx_seq_one_letter_code
_entity_poly.pdbx_strand_id
1 'polypeptide(L)'
;MRPSATRRRTTWWPIALVCCLVAAGCAAGRKTVATLSDVGPDQAILVGRIELDPPLKEGEQVLTGSFKGFARNSIIFVTDDHPRAFSGDLSPSDYMKSVVAPLRVTYYVAVPRKPIFFLRGLLYVTWISNRWEKAWFPGGYRVDIRPEDRAVYMGTVRYTRNEFMDVKKVEIIDDYSRDAAEFRKRFGSGVALQKRLATPVKDARAGSR
;
A
#
# COMPACT_ATOMS: atom_id res chain seq x y z
N MET A 1 77.03 24.21 -21.71
CA MET A 1 76.29 23.87 -20.48
C MET A 1 74.89 24.47 -20.53
N ARG A 2 73.87 23.67 -20.89
CA ARG A 2 72.44 23.90 -20.63
C ARG A 2 71.74 22.54 -20.76
N PRO A 3 71.16 21.96 -19.70
CA PRO A 3 70.46 20.69 -19.81
C PRO A 3 68.98 20.92 -20.12
N SER A 4 68.47 20.16 -21.08
CA SER A 4 67.06 20.04 -21.46
C SER A 4 66.34 19.10 -20.49
N ALA A 5 65.28 19.59 -19.85
CA ALA A 5 64.47 18.82 -18.91
C ALA A 5 63.29 18.14 -19.61
N THR A 6 63.31 16.80 -19.62
CA THR A 6 62.29 15.92 -20.18
C THR A 6 61.14 15.73 -19.19
N ARG A 7 59.95 16.24 -19.51
CA ARG A 7 58.75 16.17 -18.64
C ARG A 7 57.97 14.88 -18.91
N ARG A 8 58.12 13.86 -18.06
CA ARG A 8 57.28 12.64 -18.08
C ARG A 8 55.89 12.96 -17.52
N ARG A 9 54.84 12.73 -18.31
CA ARG A 9 53.44 12.79 -17.87
C ARG A 9 53.00 11.39 -17.42
N THR A 10 52.86 11.22 -16.11
CA THR A 10 52.25 10.03 -15.48
C THR A 10 50.73 10.20 -15.49
N THR A 11 50.05 9.44 -16.34
CA THR A 11 48.59 9.30 -16.35
C THR A 11 48.17 8.32 -15.24
N TRP A 12 47.57 8.84 -14.17
CA TRP A 12 46.91 8.06 -13.12
C TRP A 12 45.42 7.95 -13.45
N TRP A 13 44.96 6.75 -13.81
CA TRP A 13 43.54 6.40 -13.83
C TRP A 13 43.13 5.92 -12.43
N PRO A 14 42.15 6.54 -11.75
CA PRO A 14 41.53 5.90 -10.60
C PRO A 14 40.36 5.04 -11.08
N ILE A 15 40.54 3.71 -10.98
CA ILE A 15 39.44 2.75 -10.94
C ILE A 15 38.78 2.88 -9.57
N ALA A 16 37.75 3.71 -9.46
CA ALA A 16 36.86 3.75 -8.30
C ALA A 16 35.59 2.98 -8.64
N LEU A 17 35.64 1.66 -8.50
CA LEU A 17 34.48 0.78 -8.60
C LEU A 17 33.65 0.93 -7.31
N VAL A 18 32.68 1.84 -7.36
CA VAL A 18 31.71 2.07 -6.28
C VAL A 18 30.74 0.90 -6.20
N CYS A 19 31.02 -0.02 -5.27
CA CYS A 19 30.13 -1.10 -4.87
C CYS A 19 29.00 -0.53 -3.98
N CYS A 20 27.96 0.07 -4.59
CA CYS A 20 26.73 0.41 -3.90
C CYS A 20 25.85 -0.86 -3.76
N LEU A 21 26.14 -1.66 -2.72
CA LEU A 21 25.21 -2.67 -2.20
C LEU A 21 24.01 -1.94 -1.58
N VAL A 22 22.98 -1.70 -2.37
CA VAL A 22 21.69 -1.24 -1.85
C VAL A 22 21.04 -2.42 -1.13
N ALA A 23 21.08 -2.38 0.20
CA ALA A 23 20.28 -3.24 1.06
C ALA A 23 18.79 -2.95 0.80
N ALA A 24 18.20 -3.63 -0.17
CA ALA A 24 16.76 -3.66 -0.36
C ALA A 24 16.17 -4.49 0.80
N GLY A 25 15.92 -3.84 1.93
CA GLY A 25 15.13 -4.41 3.00
C GLY A 25 13.81 -4.89 2.42
N CYS A 26 13.57 -6.20 2.52
CA CYS A 26 12.35 -6.85 2.07
C CYS A 26 11.21 -6.42 3.00
N ALA A 27 10.65 -5.23 2.77
CA ALA A 27 9.42 -4.82 3.42
C ALA A 27 8.28 -5.68 2.84
N ALA A 28 7.59 -6.43 3.69
CA ALA A 28 6.42 -7.17 3.28
C ALA A 28 5.31 -6.20 2.81
N GLY A 29 4.68 -6.53 1.68
CA GLY A 29 3.60 -5.74 1.10
C GLY A 29 4.06 -4.76 0.01
N ARG A 30 3.10 -3.99 -0.51
CA ARG A 30 3.33 -2.98 -1.54
C ARG A 30 4.06 -1.78 -0.95
N LYS A 31 4.99 -1.24 -1.73
CA LYS A 31 5.78 -0.07 -1.36
C LYS A 31 4.89 1.17 -1.21
N THR A 32 4.97 1.83 -0.05
CA THR A 32 4.41 3.17 0.17
C THR A 32 5.15 4.20 -0.68
N VAL A 33 4.40 5.10 -1.32
CA VAL A 33 4.94 6.14 -2.19
C VAL A 33 5.07 7.44 -1.41
N ALA A 34 6.31 7.86 -1.13
CA ALA A 34 6.60 9.16 -0.53
C ALA A 34 6.68 10.24 -1.60
N THR A 35 7.36 9.94 -2.71
CA THR A 35 7.62 10.85 -3.82
C THR A 35 7.37 10.17 -5.18
N LEU A 36 7.32 10.94 -6.27
CA LEU A 36 7.14 10.37 -7.62
C LEU A 36 8.27 9.42 -8.04
N SER A 37 9.49 9.60 -7.52
CA SER A 37 10.62 8.72 -7.81
C SER A 37 10.50 7.33 -7.17
N ASP A 38 9.56 7.14 -6.24
CA ASP A 38 9.30 5.83 -5.63
C ASP A 38 8.56 4.87 -6.56
N VAL A 39 8.00 5.37 -7.66
CA VAL A 39 7.13 4.65 -8.59
C VAL A 39 7.92 4.21 -9.81
N GLY A 40 7.96 2.89 -10.04
CA GLY A 40 8.62 2.32 -11.22
C GLY A 40 7.94 2.70 -12.54
N PRO A 41 8.62 2.49 -13.68
CA PRO A 41 8.11 2.87 -15.01
C PRO A 41 6.78 2.21 -15.37
N ASP A 42 6.54 0.98 -14.90
CA ASP A 42 5.34 0.17 -15.15
C ASP A 42 4.33 0.19 -13.98
N GLN A 43 4.49 1.15 -13.07
CA GLN A 43 3.65 1.30 -11.89
C GLN A 43 2.80 2.58 -11.95
N ALA A 44 1.68 2.52 -11.24
CA ALA A 44 0.84 3.65 -10.89
C ALA A 44 0.85 3.87 -9.38
N ILE A 45 0.51 5.10 -8.96
CA ILE A 45 0.17 5.40 -7.57
C ILE A 45 -1.30 5.05 -7.36
N LEU A 46 -1.58 4.07 -6.51
CA LEU A 46 -2.93 3.85 -6.01
C LEU A 46 -3.18 4.76 -4.80
N VAL A 47 -4.25 5.52 -4.86
CA VAL A 47 -4.68 6.49 -3.84
C VAL A 47 -6.03 6.06 -3.30
N GLY A 48 -6.09 5.82 -2.00
CA GLY A 48 -7.33 5.44 -1.32
C GLY A 48 -7.35 5.88 0.14
N ARG A 49 -8.50 5.68 0.77
CA ARG A 49 -8.69 5.91 2.19
C ARG A 49 -9.59 4.83 2.77
N ILE A 50 -9.35 4.46 4.02
CA ILE A 50 -10.18 3.50 4.75
C ILE A 50 -10.77 4.18 5.98
N GLU A 51 -12.04 3.96 6.23
CA GLU A 51 -12.74 4.46 7.40
C GLU A 51 -13.51 3.35 8.11
N LEU A 52 -13.55 3.43 9.44
CA LEU A 52 -14.43 2.62 10.27
C LEU A 52 -15.51 3.53 10.86
N ASP A 53 -16.73 3.04 10.86
CA ASP A 53 -17.90 3.67 11.46
C ASP A 53 -18.61 2.68 12.40
N PRO A 54 -18.50 2.82 13.73
CA PRO A 54 -17.74 3.85 14.44
C PRO A 54 -16.21 3.69 14.31
N PRO A 55 -15.43 4.77 14.50
CA PRO A 55 -13.97 4.70 14.52
C PRO A 55 -13.47 3.82 15.67
N LEU A 56 -12.22 3.34 15.59
CA LEU A 56 -11.60 2.65 16.72
C LEU A 56 -11.54 3.57 17.94
N LYS A 57 -12.00 3.06 19.08
CA LYS A 57 -11.85 3.67 20.39
C LYS A 57 -10.48 3.32 20.98
N GLU A 58 -10.05 4.13 21.94
CA GLU A 58 -8.90 3.78 22.75
C GLU A 58 -9.15 2.44 23.47
N GLY A 59 -8.12 1.59 23.52
CA GLY A 59 -8.22 0.25 24.10
C GLY A 59 -8.75 -0.85 23.16
N GLU A 60 -9.43 -0.51 22.05
CA GLU A 60 -9.87 -1.52 21.07
C GLU A 60 -8.72 -2.17 20.28
N GLN A 61 -7.51 -1.58 20.31
CA GLN A 61 -6.30 -2.20 19.80
C GLN A 61 -5.20 -2.24 20.87
N VAL A 62 -4.74 -3.45 21.20
CA VAL A 62 -3.67 -3.72 22.15
C VAL A 62 -2.51 -4.41 21.44
N LEU A 63 -1.55 -3.62 20.96
CA LEU A 63 -0.39 -4.08 20.19
C LEU A 63 0.91 -3.73 20.93
N THR A 64 1.86 -4.66 20.98
CA THR A 64 3.19 -4.45 21.60
C THR A 64 4.34 -4.59 20.61
N GLY A 65 5.53 -4.15 21.02
CA GLY A 65 6.78 -4.25 20.24
C GLY A 65 6.73 -3.52 18.90
N SER A 66 7.58 -3.94 17.97
CA SER A 66 7.68 -3.38 16.61
C SER A 66 6.37 -3.51 15.82
N PHE A 67 5.52 -4.46 16.18
CA PHE A 67 4.24 -4.68 15.52
C PHE A 67 3.25 -3.53 15.73
N LYS A 68 3.32 -2.85 16.89
CA LYS A 68 2.54 -1.65 17.16
C LYS A 68 2.80 -0.56 16.12
N GLY A 69 4.05 -0.34 15.71
CA GLY A 69 4.37 0.68 14.70
C GLY A 69 3.81 0.35 13.31
N PHE A 70 3.72 -0.94 12.98
CA PHE A 70 3.30 -1.42 11.67
C PHE A 70 1.76 -1.51 11.51
N ALA A 71 1.06 -2.07 12.51
CA ALA A 71 -0.35 -2.46 12.36
C ALA A 71 -1.33 -1.56 13.11
N ARG A 72 -0.86 -0.63 13.96
CA ARG A 72 -1.74 0.27 14.71
C ARG A 72 -2.55 1.12 13.74
N ASN A 73 -3.85 1.22 14.00
CA ASN A 73 -4.81 2.00 13.22
C ASN A 73 -4.70 1.74 11.71
N SER A 74 -4.46 0.50 11.30
CA SER A 74 -4.32 0.12 9.90
C SER A 74 -5.04 -1.19 9.60
N ILE A 75 -5.59 -1.29 8.39
CA ILE A 75 -6.09 -2.55 7.82
C ILE A 75 -5.09 -3.02 6.77
N ILE A 76 -4.69 -4.29 6.87
CA ILE A 76 -3.83 -4.94 5.88
C ILE A 76 -4.74 -5.65 4.89
N PHE A 77 -4.74 -5.17 3.65
CA PHE A 77 -5.50 -5.77 2.56
C PHE A 77 -4.63 -6.70 1.75
N VAL A 78 -5.00 -7.96 1.65
CA VAL A 78 -4.44 -8.84 0.62
C VAL A 78 -4.99 -8.41 -0.72
N THR A 79 -4.07 -8.18 -1.67
CA THR A 79 -4.43 -7.83 -3.04
C THR A 79 -3.84 -8.81 -4.03
N ASP A 80 -4.48 -8.94 -5.18
CA ASP A 80 -3.99 -9.77 -6.26
C ASP A 80 -4.37 -9.16 -7.61
N ASP A 81 -3.84 -9.74 -8.69
CA ASP A 81 -4.22 -9.37 -10.06
C ASP A 81 -5.46 -10.11 -10.57
N HIS A 82 -5.88 -11.17 -9.87
CA HIS A 82 -7.07 -11.95 -10.19
C HIS A 82 -7.93 -12.18 -8.93
N PRO A 83 -9.26 -12.27 -9.05
CA PRO A 83 -10.10 -12.65 -7.92
C PRO A 83 -9.83 -14.10 -7.55
N ARG A 84 -9.71 -14.39 -6.25
CA ARG A 84 -9.67 -15.76 -5.71
C ARG A 84 -10.31 -15.83 -4.34
N ALA A 85 -10.85 -16.99 -4.01
CA ALA A 85 -11.33 -17.30 -2.68
C ALA A 85 -10.18 -17.76 -1.78
N PHE A 86 -10.37 -17.58 -0.46
CA PHE A 86 -9.50 -18.20 0.54
C PHE A 86 -10.27 -19.34 1.20
N SER A 87 -9.69 -20.54 1.19
CA SER A 87 -10.25 -21.72 1.86
C SER A 87 -9.78 -21.87 3.32
N GLY A 88 -8.99 -20.92 3.83
CA GLY A 88 -8.45 -20.97 5.18
C GLY A 88 -7.70 -19.69 5.56
N ASP A 89 -6.72 -19.84 6.46
CA ASP A 89 -5.84 -18.75 6.86
C ASP A 89 -4.96 -18.27 5.69
N LEU A 90 -4.57 -17.00 5.77
CA LEU A 90 -3.66 -16.39 4.81
C LEU A 90 -2.25 -16.96 4.99
N SER A 91 -1.62 -17.35 3.88
CA SER A 91 -0.23 -17.76 3.87
C SER A 91 0.70 -16.54 3.94
N PRO A 92 1.99 -16.71 4.29
CA PRO A 92 2.96 -15.62 4.22
C PRO A 92 3.06 -14.97 2.83
N SER A 93 2.87 -15.74 1.74
CA SER A 93 2.94 -15.21 0.38
C SER A 93 1.76 -14.31 0.03
N ASP A 94 0.59 -14.50 0.66
CA ASP A 94 -0.57 -13.61 0.50
C ASP A 94 -0.25 -12.18 0.95
N TYR A 95 0.63 -12.01 1.93
CA TYR A 95 1.02 -10.70 2.44
C TYR A 95 2.01 -9.96 1.56
N MET A 96 2.70 -10.63 0.63
CA MET A 96 3.70 -9.98 -0.23
C MET A 96 3.11 -8.90 -1.14
N LYS A 97 1.85 -9.07 -1.54
CA LYS A 97 1.11 -8.10 -2.35
C LYS A 97 0.17 -7.22 -1.51
N SER A 98 0.32 -7.23 -0.18
CA SER A 98 -0.64 -6.54 0.69
C SER A 98 -0.53 -5.02 0.63
N VAL A 99 -1.64 -4.33 0.87
CA VAL A 99 -1.67 -2.88 1.11
C VAL A 99 -1.90 -2.66 2.59
N VAL A 100 -0.97 -1.98 3.26
CA VAL A 100 -1.17 -1.51 4.63
C VAL A 100 -1.86 -0.16 4.58
N ALA A 101 -3.15 -0.14 4.83
CA ALA A 101 -3.99 1.03 4.69
C ALA A 101 -4.27 1.66 6.08
N PRO A 102 -3.66 2.82 6.41
CA PRO A 102 -3.98 3.54 7.63
C PRO A 102 -5.43 4.01 7.63
N LEU A 103 -6.06 3.95 8.80
CA LEU A 103 -7.43 4.42 9.02
C LEU A 103 -7.49 5.95 9.00
N ARG A 104 -8.50 6.50 8.33
CA ARG A 104 -8.85 7.92 8.24
C ARG A 104 -7.77 8.80 7.59
N VAL A 105 -6.76 8.21 6.98
CA VAL A 105 -5.67 8.89 6.29
C VAL A 105 -5.60 8.42 4.84
N THR A 106 -5.35 9.34 3.91
CA THR A 106 -5.11 8.98 2.51
C THR A 106 -3.78 8.25 2.41
N TYR A 107 -3.79 7.06 1.81
CA TYR A 107 -2.59 6.29 1.55
C TYR A 107 -2.23 6.29 0.06
N TYR A 108 -0.94 6.08 -0.19
CA TYR A 108 -0.34 6.13 -1.52
C TYR A 108 0.59 4.93 -1.66
N VAL A 109 0.27 4.00 -2.56
CA VAL A 109 1.04 2.77 -2.74
C VAL A 109 1.34 2.51 -4.21
N ALA A 110 2.51 1.95 -4.50
CA ALA A 110 2.89 1.58 -5.85
C ALA A 110 2.23 0.26 -6.24
N VAL A 111 1.55 0.26 -7.39
CA VAL A 111 0.87 -0.90 -7.96
C VAL A 111 1.23 -1.04 -9.44
N PRO A 112 1.28 -2.25 -10.01
CA PRO A 112 1.38 -2.42 -11.46
C PRO A 112 0.23 -1.72 -12.19
N ARG A 113 0.46 -1.22 -13.41
CA ARG A 113 -0.57 -0.59 -14.26
C ARG A 113 -1.52 -1.60 -14.91
N LYS A 114 -2.22 -2.35 -14.07
CA LYS A 114 -3.26 -3.33 -14.45
C LYS A 114 -4.30 -3.42 -13.32
N PRO A 115 -5.49 -3.97 -13.59
CA PRO A 115 -6.51 -4.13 -12.55
C PRO A 115 -5.99 -4.83 -11.30
N ILE A 116 -6.45 -4.35 -10.15
CA ILE A 116 -6.09 -4.89 -8.83
C ILE A 116 -7.37 -5.27 -8.08
N PHE A 117 -7.32 -6.42 -7.42
CA PHE A 117 -8.40 -6.98 -6.63
C PHE A 117 -8.01 -6.91 -5.16
N PHE A 118 -8.86 -6.30 -4.33
CA PHE A 118 -8.76 -6.36 -2.89
C PHE A 118 -9.57 -7.56 -2.43
N LEU A 119 -8.89 -8.59 -1.95
CA LEU A 119 -9.54 -9.89 -1.71
C LEU A 119 -10.10 -9.98 -0.29
N ARG A 120 -9.30 -9.57 0.70
CA ARG A 120 -9.65 -9.62 2.13
C ARG A 120 -8.82 -8.63 2.89
N GLY A 121 -9.43 -7.95 3.87
CA GLY A 121 -8.73 -7.09 4.82
C GLY A 121 -8.62 -7.76 6.18
N LEU A 122 -7.59 -7.42 6.94
CA LEU A 122 -7.50 -7.78 8.35
C LEU A 122 -6.96 -6.63 9.17
N LEU A 123 -7.40 -6.57 10.42
CA LEU A 123 -6.94 -5.63 11.43
C LEU A 123 -6.54 -6.45 12.65
N TYR A 124 -5.35 -6.19 13.18
CA TYR A 124 -4.94 -6.81 14.44
C TYR A 124 -5.58 -6.07 15.61
N VAL A 125 -6.38 -6.79 16.39
CA VAL A 125 -7.05 -6.27 17.60
C VAL A 125 -6.10 -6.42 18.78
N THR A 126 -5.53 -7.62 18.95
CA THR A 126 -4.58 -7.93 20.01
C THR A 126 -3.32 -8.54 19.41
N TRP A 127 -2.16 -8.04 19.80
CA TRP A 127 -0.86 -8.63 19.52
C TRP A 127 0.04 -8.49 20.74
N ILE A 128 -0.01 -9.50 21.60
CA ILE A 128 0.86 -9.65 22.79
C ILE A 128 1.47 -11.07 22.77
N SER A 129 2.50 -11.32 23.58
CA SER A 129 3.38 -12.51 23.48
C SER A 129 2.65 -13.86 23.37
N ASN A 130 1.45 -14.00 23.95
CA ASN A 130 0.68 -15.25 23.97
C ASN A 130 -0.76 -15.12 23.43
N ARG A 131 -1.15 -13.98 22.85
CA ARG A 131 -2.51 -13.75 22.37
C ARG A 131 -2.51 -12.87 21.13
N TRP A 132 -2.96 -13.44 20.02
CA TRP A 132 -3.07 -12.75 18.74
C TRP A 132 -4.50 -12.84 18.23
N GLU A 133 -5.16 -11.70 18.11
CA GLU A 133 -6.56 -11.60 17.68
C GLU A 133 -6.66 -10.68 16.47
N LYS A 134 -7.45 -11.09 15.49
CA LYS A 134 -7.66 -10.36 14.23
C LYS A 134 -9.15 -10.18 13.98
N ALA A 135 -9.52 -8.99 13.53
CA ALA A 135 -10.81 -8.71 12.93
C ALA A 135 -10.68 -8.81 11.41
N TRP A 136 -11.62 -9.51 10.77
CA TRP A 136 -11.65 -9.68 9.33
C TRP A 136 -12.55 -8.64 8.68
N PHE A 137 -12.05 -8.06 7.60
CA PHE A 137 -12.77 -7.07 6.80
C PHE A 137 -13.05 -7.64 5.42
N PRO A 138 -14.29 -7.55 4.93
CA PRO A 138 -14.61 -8.02 3.59
C PRO A 138 -13.84 -7.18 2.56
N GLY A 139 -13.18 -7.88 1.65
CA GLY A 139 -12.70 -7.32 0.39
C GLY A 139 -13.77 -7.48 -0.68
N GLY A 140 -13.37 -8.05 -1.81
CA GLY A 140 -14.26 -8.32 -2.93
C GLY A 140 -14.54 -7.09 -3.78
N TYR A 141 -13.57 -6.19 -3.92
CA TYR A 141 -13.66 -5.06 -4.83
C TYR A 141 -12.45 -4.96 -5.76
N ARG A 142 -12.68 -4.42 -6.95
CA ARG A 142 -11.72 -4.23 -8.03
C ARG A 142 -11.53 -2.75 -8.31
N VAL A 143 -10.28 -2.37 -8.55
CA VAL A 143 -9.92 -1.05 -9.10
C VAL A 143 -9.40 -1.25 -10.52
N ASP A 144 -10.03 -0.59 -11.48
CA ASP A 144 -9.70 -0.69 -12.91
C ASP A 144 -8.56 0.28 -13.27
N ILE A 145 -7.32 -0.12 -12.96
CA ILE A 145 -6.11 0.62 -13.31
C ILE A 145 -5.69 0.24 -14.73
N ARG A 146 -5.49 1.26 -15.57
CA ARG A 146 -5.13 1.07 -16.98
C ARG A 146 -3.64 1.30 -17.24
N PRO A 147 -3.09 0.78 -18.36
CA PRO A 147 -1.68 0.94 -18.72
C PRO A 147 -1.17 2.40 -18.80
N GLU A 148 -2.06 3.34 -19.12
CA GLU A 148 -1.77 4.77 -19.20
C GLU A 148 -1.87 5.50 -17.86
N ASP A 149 -2.53 4.92 -16.85
CA ASP A 149 -2.79 5.58 -15.59
C ASP A 149 -1.48 5.74 -14.78
N ARG A 150 -1.11 6.98 -14.44
CA ARG A 150 0.06 7.29 -13.59
C ARG A 150 -0.29 7.35 -12.10
N ALA A 151 -1.52 7.76 -11.80
CA ALA A 151 -2.09 7.76 -10.47
C ALA A 151 -3.59 7.50 -10.55
N VAL A 152 -4.14 6.72 -9.62
CA VAL A 152 -5.53 6.28 -9.60
C VAL A 152 -6.13 6.47 -8.22
N TYR A 153 -7.27 7.16 -8.16
CA TYR A 153 -8.12 7.26 -6.99
C TYR A 153 -9.16 6.15 -6.96
N MET A 154 -9.14 5.32 -5.92
CA MET A 154 -10.09 4.22 -5.75
C MET A 154 -11.32 4.52 -4.89
N GLY A 155 -11.41 5.72 -4.31
CA GLY A 155 -12.46 6.04 -3.34
C GLY A 155 -12.03 5.88 -1.88
N THR A 156 -12.94 6.26 -0.99
CA THR A 156 -12.87 5.95 0.43
C THR A 156 -13.70 4.70 0.70
N VAL A 157 -13.08 3.65 1.23
CA VAL A 157 -13.80 2.44 1.67
C VAL A 157 -14.23 2.66 3.12
N ARG A 158 -15.53 2.80 3.36
CA ARG A 158 -16.10 2.91 4.71
C ARG A 158 -16.71 1.59 5.13
N TYR A 159 -16.26 1.09 6.27
CA TYR A 159 -16.83 -0.09 6.92
C TYR A 159 -17.68 0.33 8.11
N THR A 160 -18.97 0.03 8.06
CA THR A 160 -19.82 0.12 9.25
C THR A 160 -19.69 -1.16 10.05
N ARG A 161 -19.39 -1.07 11.34
CA ARG A 161 -19.16 -2.22 12.24
C ARG A 161 -19.95 -2.12 13.54
N ASN A 162 -20.09 -3.23 14.26
CA ASN A 162 -20.53 -3.22 15.65
C ASN A 162 -19.32 -3.20 16.63
N GLU A 163 -19.62 -3.25 17.93
CA GLU A 163 -18.65 -3.30 19.04
C GLU A 163 -17.80 -4.57 19.06
N PHE A 164 -18.19 -5.61 18.32
CA PHE A 164 -17.44 -6.88 18.17
C PHE A 164 -16.61 -6.94 16.88
N MET A 165 -16.43 -5.80 16.20
CA MET A 165 -15.74 -5.69 14.90
C MET A 165 -16.43 -6.40 13.73
N ASP A 166 -17.68 -6.84 13.88
CA ASP A 166 -18.44 -7.40 12.76
C ASP A 166 -18.81 -6.29 11.79
N VAL A 167 -18.35 -6.42 10.55
CA VAL A 167 -18.73 -5.51 9.47
C VAL A 167 -20.19 -5.78 9.06
N LYS A 168 -21.02 -4.74 9.16
CA LYS A 168 -22.44 -4.75 8.77
C LYS A 168 -22.67 -4.12 7.39
N LYS A 169 -21.82 -3.19 6.97
CA LYS A 169 -21.95 -2.49 5.70
C LYS A 169 -20.57 -2.11 5.15
N VAL A 170 -20.46 -2.10 3.83
CA VAL A 170 -19.29 -1.59 3.10
C VAL A 170 -19.76 -0.59 2.07
N GLU A 171 -19.16 0.59 2.06
CA GLU A 171 -19.48 1.67 1.13
C GLU A 171 -18.21 2.17 0.45
N ILE A 172 -18.32 2.45 -0.85
CA ILE A 172 -17.28 3.17 -1.61
C ILE A 172 -17.78 4.59 -1.79
N ILE A 173 -17.10 5.54 -1.14
CA ILE A 173 -17.46 6.96 -1.13
C ILE A 173 -16.52 7.73 -2.05
N ASP A 174 -17.10 8.56 -2.91
CA ASP A 174 -16.36 9.42 -3.82
C ASP A 174 -16.04 10.77 -3.16
N ASP A 175 -14.91 10.82 -2.46
CA ASP A 175 -14.35 12.05 -1.88
C ASP A 175 -13.21 12.61 -2.75
N TYR A 176 -13.30 12.42 -4.07
CA TYR A 176 -12.21 12.73 -4.99
C TYR A 176 -11.71 14.17 -4.91
N SER A 177 -12.59 15.16 -4.70
CA SER A 177 -12.18 16.57 -4.62
C SER A 177 -11.17 16.81 -3.49
N ARG A 178 -11.41 16.22 -2.32
CA ARG A 178 -10.54 16.27 -1.14
C ARG A 178 -9.22 15.55 -1.43
N ASP A 179 -9.30 14.30 -1.88
CA ASP A 179 -8.11 13.45 -2.03
C ASP A 179 -7.25 13.90 -3.22
N ALA A 180 -7.84 14.48 -4.27
CA ALA A 180 -7.12 15.11 -5.37
C ALA A 180 -6.42 16.42 -4.96
N ALA A 181 -6.96 17.17 -4.01
CA ALA A 181 -6.29 18.34 -3.45
C ALA A 181 -5.07 17.92 -2.61
N GLU A 182 -5.23 16.90 -1.75
CA GLU A 182 -4.13 16.34 -0.96
C GLU A 182 -3.04 15.74 -1.86
N PHE A 183 -3.43 14.98 -2.89
CA PHE A 183 -2.53 14.40 -3.86
C PHE A 183 -1.71 15.49 -4.58
N ARG A 184 -2.35 16.56 -5.06
CA ARG A 184 -1.66 17.68 -5.70
C ARG A 184 -0.71 18.41 -4.75
N LYS A 185 -1.08 18.55 -3.48
CA LYS A 185 -0.18 19.12 -2.46
C LYS A 185 1.07 18.26 -2.27
N ARG A 186 0.94 16.95 -2.36
CA ARG A 186 2.03 15.98 -2.13
C ARG A 186 2.92 15.75 -3.35
N PHE A 187 2.34 15.61 -4.53
CA PHE A 187 3.05 15.19 -5.75
C PHE A 187 3.11 16.28 -6.84
N GLY A 188 2.52 17.45 -6.61
CA GLY A 188 2.44 18.53 -7.58
C GLY A 188 1.36 18.32 -8.65
N SER A 189 1.39 19.15 -9.68
CA SER A 189 0.43 19.12 -10.79
C SER A 189 0.89 18.32 -12.02
N GLY A 190 2.13 17.80 -12.01
CA GLY A 190 2.71 17.06 -13.15
C GLY A 190 2.13 15.67 -13.37
N VAL A 191 1.31 15.16 -12.45
CA VAL A 191 0.63 13.87 -12.56
C VAL A 191 -0.85 14.07 -12.28
N ALA A 192 -1.70 13.72 -13.24
CA ALA A 192 -3.14 13.73 -13.06
C ALA A 192 -3.60 12.50 -12.26
N LEU A 193 -4.41 12.72 -11.23
CA LEU A 193 -5.07 11.65 -10.47
C LEU A 193 -6.31 11.18 -11.22
N GLN A 194 -6.33 9.95 -11.73
CA GLN A 194 -7.47 9.42 -12.47
C GLN A 194 -8.50 8.83 -11.51
N LYS A 195 -9.77 9.22 -11.64
CA LYS A 195 -10.85 8.63 -10.83
C LYS A 195 -11.22 7.25 -11.35
N ARG A 196 -10.94 6.20 -10.58
CA ARG A 196 -11.35 4.80 -10.85
C ARG A 196 -11.91 4.19 -9.57
N LEU A 197 -13.13 4.57 -9.21
CA LEU A 197 -13.75 4.08 -7.97
C LEU A 197 -13.74 2.56 -7.90
N ALA A 198 -13.45 2.03 -6.71
CA ALA A 198 -13.51 0.61 -6.45
C ALA A 198 -14.94 0.09 -6.71
N THR A 199 -15.03 -1.07 -7.34
CA THR A 199 -16.31 -1.69 -7.71
C THR A 199 -16.42 -3.08 -7.11
N PRO A 200 -17.58 -3.48 -6.55
CA PRO A 200 -17.77 -4.83 -6.06
C PRO A 200 -17.55 -5.89 -7.15
N VAL A 201 -16.92 -7.00 -6.80
CA VAL A 201 -16.74 -8.17 -7.65
C VAL A 201 -17.81 -9.20 -7.28
N LYS A 202 -18.64 -9.60 -8.25
CA LYS A 202 -19.78 -10.49 -8.02
C LYS A 202 -19.38 -11.86 -7.43
N ASP A 203 -18.17 -12.35 -7.70
CA ASP A 203 -17.75 -13.71 -7.34
C ASP A 203 -16.97 -13.83 -6.02
N ALA A 204 -16.64 -12.71 -5.36
CA ALA A 204 -15.83 -12.73 -4.14
C ALA A 204 -16.62 -13.11 -2.86
N ARG A 205 -17.95 -13.20 -2.94
CA ARG A 205 -18.84 -13.48 -1.80
C ARG A 205 -19.02 -14.96 -1.48
N ALA A 206 -18.44 -15.88 -2.25
CA ALA A 206 -18.69 -17.32 -2.10
C ALA A 206 -17.90 -18.00 -0.95
N GLY A 207 -17.10 -17.27 -0.16
CA GLY A 207 -16.16 -17.86 0.81
C GLY A 207 -16.33 -17.51 2.28
N SER A 208 -17.44 -16.86 2.70
CA SER A 208 -17.74 -16.69 4.13
C SER A 208 -18.79 -17.71 4.55
N ARG A 209 -18.33 -18.89 4.97
CA ARG A 209 -19.06 -19.78 5.88
C ARG A 209 -18.16 -20.04 7.07
#